data_AF-A0A516R3N4-F1
#
_entry.id   AF-A0A516R3N4-F1
#
_cell.length_a   1.000
_cell.length_b   1.000
_cell.length_c   1.000
_cell.angle_alpha   90.00
_cell.angle_beta   90.00
_cell.angle_gamma   90.00
#
_symmetry.space_group_name_H-M   'P 1'
#
loop_
_entity.id
_entity.type
_entity.pdbx_description
1 polymer ?
#
loop_
_entity_poly.entity_id
_entity_poly.type
_entity_poly.pdbx_seq_one_letter_code
_entity_poly.pdbx_strand_id
1 'polypeptide(L)'
;MTGQFRIKLFYPSGTFKGYLNRNGDNWAIISQDPLTLEFYEWNGVTYYKIPGESRYLSVSNSAYGGFYGWSGATSFRLNDDKELVSNYNEKLASFRNGEPWLFFWDEYNIFKVEFEKV
;
A
#
# COMPACT_ATOMS: atom_id res chain seq x y z
N MET A 1 -4.90 -10.49 -11.28
CA MET A 1 -5.80 -11.04 -10.22
C MET A 1 -7.13 -10.31 -10.29
N THR A 2 -8.25 -10.90 -9.88
CA THR A 2 -9.55 -10.21 -9.84
C THR A 2 -10.16 -10.29 -8.44
N GLY A 3 -10.92 -9.27 -8.06
CA GLY A 3 -11.63 -9.22 -6.78
C GLY A 3 -11.20 -8.09 -5.86
N GLN A 4 -11.96 -7.95 -4.78
CA GLN A 4 -11.69 -6.98 -3.72
C GLN A 4 -10.88 -7.63 -2.59
N PHE A 5 -10.05 -6.82 -1.95
CA PHE A 5 -9.15 -7.26 -0.90
C PHE A 5 -8.82 -6.13 0.08
N ARG A 6 -8.16 -6.49 1.18
CA ARG A 6 -7.59 -5.59 2.18
C ARG A 6 -6.12 -5.93 2.37
N ILE A 7 -5.27 -4.94 2.64
CA ILE A 7 -3.86 -5.18 2.92
C ILE A 7 -3.63 -5.15 4.43
N LYS A 8 -3.24 -6.29 4.99
CA LYS A 8 -2.79 -6.43 6.38
C LYS A 8 -1.32 -6.08 6.48
N LEU A 9 -0.95 -5.33 7.51
CA LEU A 9 0.39 -4.84 7.79
C LEU A 9 0.89 -5.49 9.08
N PHE A 10 2.07 -6.09 9.01
CA PHE A 10 2.72 -6.78 10.12
C PHE A 10 4.11 -6.21 10.37
N TYR A 11 4.48 -6.13 11.65
CA TYR A 11 5.86 -5.90 12.03
C TYR A 11 6.79 -6.96 11.42
N PRO A 12 8.09 -6.68 11.25
CA PRO A 12 9.07 -7.70 10.85
C PRO A 12 9.07 -8.95 11.75
N SER A 13 8.67 -8.81 13.01
CA SER A 13 8.48 -9.91 13.97
C SER A 13 7.30 -10.84 13.65
N GLY A 14 6.45 -10.49 12.68
CA GLY A 14 5.21 -11.20 12.36
C GLY A 14 4.00 -10.75 13.18
N THR A 15 4.16 -9.82 14.12
CA THR A 15 3.04 -9.29 14.91
C THR A 15 2.14 -8.41 14.04
N PHE A 16 0.83 -8.69 14.06
CA PHE A 16 -0.15 -7.86 13.34
C PHE A 16 -0.15 -6.42 13.88
N LYS A 17 0.00 -5.45 12.98
CA LYS A 17 0.00 -4.03 13.31
C LYS A 17 -1.33 -3.36 12.99
N GLY A 18 -1.93 -3.71 11.86
CA GLY A 18 -3.16 -3.09 11.37
C GLY A 18 -3.36 -3.35 9.90
N TYR A 19 -4.21 -2.55 9.27
CA TYR A 19 -4.50 -2.56 7.85
C TYR A 19 -4.00 -1.27 7.18
N LEU A 20 -3.77 -1.36 5.88
CA LEU A 20 -3.70 -0.19 5.02
C LEU A 20 -5.06 0.51 5.00
N ASN A 21 -5.05 1.82 5.22
CA ASN A 21 -6.19 2.71 5.04
C ASN A 21 -5.72 4.05 4.45
N ARG A 22 -6.61 5.02 4.32
CA ARG A 22 -6.32 6.39 3.93
C ARG A 22 -6.85 7.39 4.97
N ASN A 23 -6.20 8.53 5.09
CA ASN A 23 -6.76 9.67 5.81
C ASN A 23 -7.63 10.55 4.87
N GLY A 24 -8.18 11.65 5.39
CA GLY A 24 -9.02 12.60 4.62
C GLY A 24 -8.31 13.28 3.45
N ASP A 25 -6.99 13.39 3.50
CA ASP A 25 -6.16 13.95 2.43
C ASP A 25 -5.69 12.90 1.41
N ASN A 26 -6.14 11.65 1.58
CA ASN A 26 -5.75 10.48 0.78
C ASN A 26 -4.33 9.95 1.03
N TRP A 27 -3.66 10.35 2.11
CA TRP A 27 -2.39 9.72 2.53
C TRP A 27 -2.64 8.30 3.02
N ALA A 28 -1.75 7.38 2.66
CA ALA A 28 -1.82 6.00 3.13
C ALA A 28 -1.41 5.96 4.61
N ILE A 29 -2.24 5.32 5.42
CA ILE A 29 -2.05 5.21 6.86
C ILE A 29 -2.25 3.77 7.34
N ILE A 30 -1.72 3.51 8.52
CA ILE A 30 -1.93 2.29 9.29
C ILE A 30 -3.16 2.53 10.17
N SER A 31 -4.18 1.67 10.06
CA SER A 31 -5.42 1.77 10.84
C SER A 31 -5.89 0.38 11.31
N GLN A 32 -6.73 0.32 12.34
CA GLN A 32 -7.45 -0.94 12.65
C GLN A 32 -8.66 -1.15 11.73
N ASP A 33 -9.16 -0.07 11.12
CA ASP A 33 -10.22 -0.14 10.12
C ASP A 33 -9.60 -0.35 8.73
N PRO A 34 -9.94 -1.42 8.01
CA PRO A 34 -9.37 -1.68 6.69
C PRO A 34 -10.02 -0.84 5.60
N LEU A 35 -9.21 -0.39 4.64
CA LEU A 35 -9.71 0.07 3.35
C LEU A 35 -9.82 -1.11 2.39
N THR A 36 -11.00 -1.30 1.80
CA THR A 36 -11.19 -2.25 0.71
C THR A 36 -10.60 -1.68 -0.58
N LEU A 37 -9.80 -2.49 -1.25
CA LEU A 37 -9.18 -2.21 -2.54
C LEU A 37 -9.63 -3.25 -3.57
N GLU A 38 -9.46 -2.94 -4.85
CA GLU A 38 -9.65 -3.87 -5.97
C GLU A 38 -8.40 -3.93 -6.84
N PHE A 39 -8.16 -5.10 -7.43
CA PHE A 39 -7.14 -5.25 -8.46
C PHE A 39 -7.63 -4.58 -9.74
N TYR A 40 -6.84 -3.66 -10.27
CA TYR A 40 -7.07 -3.01 -11.56
C TYR A 40 -5.91 -3.33 -12.50
N GLU A 41 -6.17 -4.11 -13.54
CA GLU A 41 -5.16 -4.49 -14.53
C GLU A 41 -5.16 -3.51 -15.70
N TRP A 42 -4.00 -2.96 -16.05
CA TRP A 42 -3.83 -2.10 -17.22
C TRP A 42 -2.47 -2.32 -17.86
N ASN A 43 -2.45 -2.60 -19.17
CA ASN A 43 -1.22 -2.89 -19.92
C ASN A 43 -0.32 -3.96 -19.27
N GLY A 44 -0.92 -5.01 -18.69
CA GLY A 44 -0.19 -6.09 -18.00
C GLY A 44 0.35 -5.72 -16.63
N VAL A 45 -0.01 -4.54 -16.10
CA VAL A 45 0.41 -4.07 -14.78
C VAL A 45 -0.81 -4.03 -13.85
N THR A 46 -0.64 -4.59 -12.65
CA THR A 46 -1.67 -4.58 -11.61
C THR A 46 -1.51 -3.35 -10.72
N TYR A 47 -2.60 -2.59 -10.57
CA TYR A 47 -2.73 -1.46 -9.66
C TYR A 47 -3.72 -1.80 -8.54
N TYR A 48 -3.57 -1.17 -7.38
CA TYR A 48 -4.48 -1.34 -6.25
C TYR A 48 -5.35 -0.09 -6.14
N LYS A 49 -6.63 -0.25 -6.49
CA LYS A 49 -7.57 0.86 -6.68
C LYS A 49 -8.61 0.85 -5.57
N ILE A 50 -9.14 2.02 -5.19
CA ILE A 50 -10.32 2.09 -4.33
C ILE A 50 -11.57 1.81 -5.20
N PRO A 51 -12.42 0.84 -4.84
CA PRO A 51 -13.64 0.55 -5.60
C PRO A 51 -14.53 1.78 -5.74
N GLY A 52 -15.02 2.03 -6.96
CA GLY A 52 -15.85 3.20 -7.26
C GLY A 52 -15.12 4.55 -7.34
N GLU A 53 -13.83 4.62 -7.00
CA GLU A 53 -13.03 5.86 -7.09
C GLU A 53 -11.90 5.73 -8.13
N SER A 54 -11.58 6.82 -8.82
CA SER A 54 -10.38 6.91 -9.69
C SER A 54 -9.11 7.18 -8.87
N ARG A 55 -8.92 6.42 -7.78
CA ARG A 55 -7.86 6.60 -6.80
C ARG A 55 -7.10 5.29 -6.61
N TYR A 56 -5.78 5.35 -6.76
CA TYR A 56 -4.89 4.21 -6.78
C TYR A 56 -3.82 4.39 -5.73
N LEU A 57 -3.51 3.33 -4.97
CA LEU A 57 -2.32 3.34 -4.13
C LEU A 57 -1.13 3.73 -5.03
N SER A 58 -0.30 4.66 -4.56
CA SER A 58 0.91 5.10 -5.24
C SER A 58 1.84 5.82 -4.26
N VAL A 59 2.97 6.34 -4.76
CA VAL A 59 4.05 6.93 -3.99
C VAL A 59 4.30 8.34 -4.50
N SER A 60 4.37 9.33 -3.61
CA SER A 60 4.78 10.69 -3.98
C SER A 60 6.27 10.78 -4.29
N ASN A 61 6.68 11.91 -4.87
CA ASN A 61 8.08 12.28 -5.03
C ASN A 61 8.86 12.37 -3.70
N SER A 62 8.17 12.55 -2.57
CA SER A 62 8.76 12.54 -1.22
C SER A 62 8.62 11.18 -0.51
N ALA A 63 8.40 10.10 -1.26
CA ALA A 63 8.29 8.72 -0.77
C ALA A 63 7.10 8.44 0.18
N TYR A 64 6.09 9.31 0.22
CA TYR A 64 4.87 9.07 0.98
C TYR A 64 3.91 8.17 0.19
N GLY A 65 3.42 7.11 0.82
CA GLY A 65 2.32 6.33 0.30
C GLY A 65 1.02 7.14 0.34
N GLY A 66 0.19 6.99 -0.69
CA GLY A 66 -1.10 7.66 -0.76
C GLY A 66 -1.97 7.13 -1.89
N PHE A 67 -3.15 7.72 -2.04
CA PHE A 67 -4.12 7.36 -3.06
C PHE A 67 -4.29 8.51 -4.06
N TYR A 68 -3.73 8.32 -5.26
CA TYR A 68 -3.59 9.36 -6.28
C TYR A 68 -4.45 9.05 -7.51
N GLY A 69 -4.71 10.07 -8.31
CA GLY A 69 -5.36 9.89 -9.62
C GLY A 69 -4.48 9.11 -10.59
N TRP A 70 -5.08 8.64 -11.69
CA TRP A 70 -4.39 7.81 -12.69
C TRP A 70 -3.06 8.39 -13.20
N SER A 71 -2.99 9.71 -13.45
CA SER A 71 -1.78 10.37 -13.93
C SER A 71 -0.58 10.29 -12.98
N GLY A 72 -0.83 10.04 -11.70
CA GLY A 72 0.19 9.85 -10.68
C GLY A 72 0.20 8.43 -10.12
N ALA A 73 -0.50 7.48 -10.73
CA ALA A 73 -0.62 6.12 -10.22
C ALA A 73 0.63 5.31 -10.56
N THR A 74 1.16 4.61 -9.56
CA THR A 74 2.29 3.70 -9.67
C THR A 74 1.82 2.33 -9.21
N SER A 75 2.37 1.28 -9.80
CA SER A 75 2.07 -0.09 -9.37
C SER A 75 3.03 -0.57 -8.29
N PHE A 76 2.70 -1.71 -7.72
CA PHE A 76 3.49 -2.39 -6.71
C PHE A 76 3.64 -3.85 -7.09
N ARG A 77 4.71 -4.46 -6.58
CA ARG A 77 4.90 -5.92 -6.62
C ARG A 77 5.12 -6.42 -5.21
N LEU A 78 4.71 -7.66 -4.96
CA LEU A 78 5.02 -8.38 -3.73
C LEU A 78 6.28 -9.20 -3.98
N ASN A 79 7.30 -9.09 -3.12
CA ASN A 79 8.47 -9.97 -3.18
C ASN A 79 8.22 -11.29 -2.42
N ASP A 80 9.15 -12.24 -2.54
CA ASP A 80 9.07 -13.57 -1.89
C ASP A 80 9.03 -13.47 -0.36
N ASP A 81 9.57 -12.38 0.18
CA ASP A 81 9.61 -12.05 1.60
C ASP A 81 8.31 -11.42 2.12
N LYS A 82 7.23 -11.39 1.31
CA LYS A 82 5.95 -10.74 1.63
C LYS A 82 6.09 -9.24 1.93
N GLU A 83 6.94 -8.53 1.22
CA GLU A 83 7.10 -7.08 1.33
C GLU A 83 6.60 -6.40 0.07
N LEU A 84 5.88 -5.30 0.25
CA LEU A 84 5.34 -4.55 -0.87
C LEU A 84 6.40 -3.59 -1.42
N VAL A 85 6.80 -3.79 -2.67
CA VAL A 85 7.81 -2.98 -3.35
C VAL A 85 7.15 -2.04 -4.35
N SER A 86 7.44 -0.75 -4.24
CA SER A 86 7.02 0.25 -5.22
C SER A 86 7.75 0.06 -6.54
N ASN A 87 7.01 0.06 -7.65
CA ASN A 87 7.61 0.07 -9.00
C ASN A 87 8.06 1.47 -9.43
N TYR A 88 7.83 2.51 -8.62
CA TYR A 88 8.25 3.88 -8.90
C TYR A 88 9.69 4.17 -8.45
N ASN A 89 10.00 3.85 -7.19
CA ASN A 89 11.29 4.15 -6.57
C ASN A 89 12.02 2.90 -6.05
N GLU A 90 11.49 1.70 -6.32
CA GLU A 90 12.03 0.40 -5.88
C GLU A 90 12.14 0.22 -4.37
N LYS A 91 11.46 1.08 -3.60
CA LYS A 91 11.49 1.05 -2.14
C LYS A 91 10.36 0.21 -1.56
N LEU A 92 10.62 -0.33 -0.38
CA LEU A 92 9.71 -1.18 0.38
C LEU A 92 8.74 -0.36 1.21
N ALA A 93 7.52 -0.87 1.38
CA ALA A 93 6.53 -0.33 2.30
C ALA A 93 7.08 -0.34 3.73
N SER A 94 7.09 0.82 4.37
CA SER A 94 7.77 1.02 5.65
C SER A 94 7.05 2.00 6.57
N PHE A 95 7.49 2.04 7.83
CA PHE A 95 6.95 2.93 8.86
C PHE A 95 8.02 3.46 9.82
N ARG A 96 7.71 4.61 10.42
CA ARG A 96 8.39 5.16 11.59
C ARG A 96 7.55 4.94 12.84
N ASN A 97 8.20 4.63 13.96
CA ASN A 97 7.51 4.45 15.24
C ASN A 97 6.84 5.76 15.67
N GLY A 98 5.59 5.68 16.13
CA GLY A 98 4.81 6.83 16.54
C GLY A 98 4.12 7.59 15.40
N GLU A 99 4.35 7.20 14.14
CA GLU A 99 3.69 7.81 12.99
C GLU A 99 2.62 6.87 12.39
N PRO A 100 1.48 7.42 11.96
CA PRO A 100 0.42 6.62 11.33
C PRO A 100 0.68 6.36 9.85
N TRP A 101 1.67 7.00 9.23
CA TRP A 101 1.86 7.02 7.79
C TRP A 101 2.50 5.73 7.26
N LEU A 102 2.10 5.35 6.04
CA LEU A 102 2.82 4.38 5.24
C LEU A 102 3.81 5.10 4.32
N PHE A 103 5.08 4.71 4.39
CA PHE A 103 6.14 5.21 3.53
C PHE A 103 6.55 4.15 2.51
N PHE A 104 7.25 4.58 1.47
CA PHE A 104 8.00 3.69 0.58
C PHE A 104 9.46 4.13 0.59
N TRP A 105 10.13 3.87 1.72
CA TRP A 105 11.50 4.26 2.02
C TRP A 105 12.15 3.19 2.89
N ASP A 106 13.09 2.43 2.34
CA ASP A 106 13.63 1.21 2.95
C ASP A 106 14.64 1.45 4.08
N GLU A 107 14.99 2.71 4.38
CA GLU A 107 15.78 3.07 5.57
C GLU A 107 14.94 3.06 6.87
N TYR A 108 13.63 2.88 6.77
CA TYR A 108 12.71 2.75 7.91
C TYR A 108 12.38 1.29 8.23
N ASN A 109 11.49 1.05 9.20
CA ASN A 109 11.08 -0.31 9.53
C ASN A 109 10.17 -0.86 8.43
N ILE A 110 10.52 -2.01 7.87
CA ILE A 110 9.79 -2.62 6.75
C ILE A 110 8.54 -3.33 7.24
N PHE A 111 7.46 -3.24 6.46
CA PHE A 111 6.27 -4.06 6.66
C PHE A 111 6.36 -5.40 5.96
N LYS A 112 5.94 -6.45 6.66
CA LYS A 112 5.40 -7.64 6.00
C LYS A 112 3.93 -7.41 5.70
N VAL A 113 3.45 -7.88 4.57
CA VAL A 113 2.08 -7.66 4.10
C VAL A 113 1.36 -8.96 3.75
N GLU A 114 0.05 -8.98 3.99
CA GLU A 114 -0.82 -10.05 3.50
C GLU A 114 -2.08 -9.47 2.85
N PHE A 115 -2.52 -10.09 1.76
CA PHE A 115 -3.73 -9.71 1.04
C PHE A 115 -4.89 -10.57 1.55
N GLU A 116 -5.80 -9.95 2.29
CA GLU A 116 -7.02 -10.57 2.77
C GLU A 116 -8.14 -10.36 1.74
N LYS A 117 -8.71 -11.46 1.22
CA LYS A 117 -9.84 -11.39 0.28
C LYS A 117 -11.11 -10.91 1.00
N VAL A 118 -11.89 -10.06 0.33
CA VAL A 118 -13.23 -9.62 0.75
C VAL A 118 -14.32 -10.47 0.09
#